data_AF-A0AB39LSB0-F1
#
_entry.id   AF-A0AB39LSB0-F1
#
_cell.length_a   1.000
_cell.length_b   1.000
_cell.length_c   1.000
_cell.angle_alpha   90.00
_cell.angle_beta   90.00
_cell.angle_gamma   90.00
#
_symmetry.space_group_name_H-M   'P 1'
#
loop_
_entity.id
_entity.type
_entity.pdbx_description
1 polymer ?
#
loop_
_entity_poly.entity_id
_entity_poly.type
_entity_poly.pdbx_seq_one_letter_code
_entity_poly.pdbx_strand_id
1 'polypeptide(L)'
;MTNSLAGLFRARRKEAPAQALLARGLRLCGDHLAERGEGTGPGGARLVRAIGGYAGALASPSADPFDALLRVGERALEAGGPGAPELALAVADTAVEIRQRSKGAWRLRGLALDRLGREAEALESYDRCLELGAEAAGEVARRVTTLRRRRACLEEAAALFPGAADTLLAPAGRTTSVTAAEFAAFVRARLSERGPQDDAVRRLLALHAGYRRLLERSALPDPLLGGAEPVGVTGLRGLLAGRSVCLVSNAPAVADSTLGELIDGYEVVVRCDAFRIRAGGTGERTGLHAVTLRGDTPWEGPAWTRPAGIRLVFGDPAAAWRRALRQRLTAGAQSHVGDASLRRPLGDPALLGEDGWDARTTTAFAVLRLLDFLDVTPRLDLIGFDGGGTLRPREAAWVRDRAAHVDDRTMRTALR
;
A
#
# COMPACT_ATOMS: atom_id res chain seq x y z
N MET A 1 26.29 -19.47 58.88
CA MET A 1 25.73 -20.39 57.87
C MET A 1 24.52 -19.73 57.24
N THR A 2 24.73 -19.00 56.15
CA THR A 2 23.68 -18.26 55.44
C THR A 2 22.85 -19.20 54.57
N ASN A 3 21.54 -19.13 54.78
CA ASN A 3 20.42 -19.83 54.16
C ASN A 3 20.50 -20.08 52.63
N SER A 4 21.34 -21.02 52.18
CA SER A 4 21.45 -21.43 50.77
C SER A 4 20.18 -22.11 50.24
N LEU A 5 19.44 -22.80 51.11
CA LEU A 5 18.19 -23.49 50.75
C LEU A 5 17.02 -22.51 50.54
N ALA A 6 16.92 -21.45 51.34
CA ALA A 6 15.86 -20.45 51.20
C ALA A 6 15.95 -19.67 49.87
N GLY A 7 17.17 -19.46 49.36
CA GLY A 7 17.41 -18.89 48.02
C GLY A 7 16.96 -19.81 46.89
N LEU A 8 17.27 -21.11 46.99
CA LEU A 8 16.83 -22.15 46.04
C LEU A 8 15.30 -22.25 45.97
N PHE A 9 14.60 -22.25 47.11
CA PHE A 9 13.12 -22.31 47.12
C PHE A 9 12.47 -21.03 46.55
N ARG A 10 13.06 -19.85 46.77
CA ARG A 10 12.58 -18.60 46.15
C ARG A 10 12.84 -18.54 44.64
N ALA A 11 13.97 -19.04 44.18
CA ALA A 11 14.29 -19.15 42.75
C ALA A 11 13.33 -20.12 42.05
N ARG A 12 13.12 -21.32 42.60
CA ARG A 12 12.19 -22.33 42.08
C ARG A 12 10.74 -21.82 42.00
N ARG A 13 10.30 -21.00 42.97
CA ARG A 13 8.97 -20.33 42.95
C ARG A 13 8.81 -19.27 41.86
N LYS A 14 9.91 -18.61 41.43
CA LYS A 14 9.89 -17.67 40.28
C LYS A 14 10.03 -18.39 38.93
N GLU A 15 10.65 -19.57 38.91
CA GLU A 15 10.80 -20.41 37.70
C GLU A 15 9.49 -21.10 37.27
N ALA A 16 8.68 -21.58 38.23
CA ALA A 16 7.41 -22.24 37.94
C ALA A 16 6.41 -21.43 37.07
N PRO A 17 6.15 -20.13 37.33
CA PRO A 17 5.28 -19.32 36.48
C PRO A 17 5.90 -19.06 35.09
N ALA A 18 7.23 -18.88 35.00
CA ALA A 18 7.90 -18.71 33.71
C ALA A 18 7.83 -19.98 32.85
N GLN A 19 7.99 -21.16 33.45
CA GLN A 19 7.84 -22.46 32.77
C GLN A 19 6.41 -22.68 32.26
N ALA A 20 5.39 -22.28 33.03
CA ALA A 20 4.00 -22.37 32.59
C ALA A 20 3.70 -21.47 31.37
N LEU A 21 4.27 -20.25 31.36
CA LEU A 21 4.16 -19.31 30.23
C LEU A 21 4.87 -19.84 28.99
N LEU A 22 6.06 -20.42 29.15
CA LEU A 22 6.80 -21.06 28.07
C LEU A 22 6.02 -22.25 27.48
N ALA A 23 5.45 -23.11 28.34
CA ALA A 23 4.60 -24.21 27.89
C ALA A 23 3.33 -23.72 27.16
N ARG A 24 2.75 -22.58 27.59
CA ARG A 24 1.67 -21.90 26.86
C ARG A 24 2.12 -21.46 25.47
N GLY A 25 3.31 -20.86 25.35
CA GLY A 25 3.91 -20.50 24.07
C GLY A 25 4.00 -21.69 23.10
N LEU A 26 4.35 -22.89 23.60
CA LEU A 26 4.45 -24.09 22.76
C LEU A 26 3.08 -24.56 22.27
N ARG A 27 2.05 -24.49 23.12
CA ARG A 27 0.66 -24.82 22.72
C ARG A 27 0.17 -23.92 21.59
N LEU A 28 0.39 -22.60 21.72
CA LEU A 28 0.06 -21.63 20.67
C LEU A 28 0.73 -21.95 19.32
N CYS A 29 1.98 -22.44 19.36
CA CYS A 29 2.67 -22.89 18.15
C CYS A 29 2.01 -24.13 17.53
N GLY A 30 1.57 -25.07 18.36
CA GLY A 30 0.85 -26.28 17.92
C GLY A 30 -0.48 -25.95 17.28
N ASP A 31 -1.28 -25.10 17.91
CA ASP A 31 -2.59 -24.67 17.40
C ASP A 31 -2.44 -24.00 16.02
N HIS A 32 -1.48 -23.09 15.88
CA HIS A 32 -1.18 -22.43 14.60
C HIS A 32 -0.73 -23.39 13.49
N LEU A 33 0.03 -24.44 13.83
CA LEU A 33 0.43 -25.47 12.86
C LEU A 33 -0.76 -26.31 12.42
N ALA A 34 -1.68 -26.64 13.34
CA ALA A 34 -2.89 -27.40 13.03
C ALA A 34 -3.81 -26.63 12.06
N GLU A 35 -3.89 -25.31 12.20
CA GLU A 35 -4.72 -24.45 11.34
C GLU A 35 -4.12 -24.18 9.94
N ARG A 36 -2.81 -24.34 9.76
CA ARG A 36 -2.10 -23.93 8.52
C ARG A 36 -2.25 -24.86 7.31
N GLY A 37 -2.66 -26.13 7.49
CA GLY A 37 -2.77 -27.12 6.41
C GLY A 37 -1.43 -27.50 5.73
N GLU A 38 -1.46 -28.51 4.86
CA GLU A 38 -0.27 -29.03 4.16
C GLU A 38 0.09 -28.18 2.93
N GLY A 39 0.98 -27.20 3.11
CA GLY A 39 1.48 -26.37 2.02
C GLY A 39 2.60 -25.44 2.45
N THR A 40 3.81 -25.96 2.66
CA THR A 40 4.92 -25.14 3.17
C THR A 40 5.83 -24.64 2.05
N GLY A 41 5.68 -23.37 1.69
CA GLY A 41 6.76 -22.63 1.01
C GLY A 41 7.99 -22.46 1.92
N PRO A 42 9.12 -21.91 1.40
CA PRO A 42 10.39 -21.79 2.13
C PRO A 42 10.33 -21.02 3.46
N GLY A 43 9.34 -20.12 3.63
CA GLY A 43 9.07 -19.43 4.89
C GLY A 43 8.43 -20.34 5.95
N GLY A 44 7.50 -21.20 5.55
CA GLY A 44 6.83 -22.15 6.44
C GLY A 44 7.80 -23.18 7.03
N ALA A 45 8.72 -23.71 6.21
CA ALA A 45 9.75 -24.65 6.67
C ALA A 45 10.67 -24.04 7.75
N ARG A 46 11.00 -22.74 7.63
CA ARG A 46 11.81 -22.03 8.64
C ARG A 46 11.05 -21.82 9.94
N LEU A 47 9.75 -21.52 9.88
CA LEU A 47 8.89 -21.42 11.05
C LEU A 47 8.78 -22.76 11.78
N VAL A 48 8.50 -23.85 11.06
CA VAL A 48 8.41 -25.21 11.66
C VAL A 48 9.72 -25.59 12.35
N ARG A 49 10.87 -25.30 11.72
CA ARG A 49 12.18 -25.52 12.33
C ARG A 49 12.40 -24.69 13.60
N ALA A 50 11.96 -23.43 13.61
CA ALA A 50 12.05 -22.57 14.79
C ALA A 50 11.19 -23.11 15.94
N ILE A 51 9.98 -23.59 15.65
CA ILE A 51 9.09 -24.23 16.63
C ILE A 51 9.74 -25.51 17.20
N GLY A 52 10.33 -26.35 16.34
CA GLY A 52 11.06 -27.54 16.78
C GLY A 52 12.26 -27.20 17.66
N GLY A 53 13.03 -26.15 17.31
CA GLY A 53 14.12 -25.65 18.15
C GLY A 53 13.65 -25.11 19.50
N TYR A 54 12.49 -24.45 19.53
CA TYR A 54 11.85 -23.99 20.77
C TYR A 54 11.40 -25.17 21.66
N ALA A 55 10.73 -26.18 21.08
CA ALA A 55 10.36 -27.39 21.80
C ALA A 55 11.58 -28.13 22.37
N GLY A 56 12.66 -28.23 21.59
CA GLY A 56 13.93 -28.82 22.05
C GLY A 56 14.57 -28.03 23.20
N ALA A 57 14.53 -26.69 23.15
CA ALA A 57 15.03 -25.84 24.23
C ALA A 57 14.23 -26.02 25.53
N LEU A 58 12.91 -26.26 25.44
CA LEU A 58 12.08 -26.54 26.62
C LEU A 58 12.38 -27.90 27.26
N ALA A 59 12.81 -28.87 26.47
CA ALA A 59 13.19 -30.21 26.94
C ALA A 59 14.61 -30.26 27.52
N SER A 60 15.44 -29.24 27.28
CA SER A 60 16.83 -29.18 27.74
C SER A 60 16.97 -28.34 29.01
N PRO A 61 17.42 -28.90 30.16
CA PRO A 61 17.56 -28.17 31.41
C PRO A 61 18.57 -27.01 31.39
N SER A 62 19.49 -26.98 30.42
CA SER A 62 20.56 -25.99 30.31
C SER A 62 20.30 -24.90 29.27
N ALA A 63 19.25 -25.03 28.46
CA ALA A 63 18.93 -24.07 27.42
C ALA A 63 18.00 -22.97 27.95
N ASP A 64 18.22 -21.72 27.55
CA ASP A 64 17.25 -20.64 27.76
C ASP A 64 16.25 -20.63 26.58
N PRO A 65 15.00 -21.08 26.78
CA PRO A 65 14.02 -21.17 25.71
C PRO A 65 13.48 -19.79 25.29
N PHE A 66 13.79 -18.73 26.03
CA PHE A 66 13.27 -17.38 25.77
C PHE A 66 13.65 -16.85 24.37
N ASP A 67 14.92 -16.99 23.97
CA ASP A 67 15.35 -16.52 22.65
C ASP A 67 14.77 -17.39 21.54
N ALA A 68 14.55 -18.68 21.81
CA ALA A 68 13.89 -19.57 20.87
C ALA A 68 12.41 -19.20 20.70
N LEU A 69 11.72 -18.80 21.77
CA LEU A 69 10.37 -18.26 21.73
C LEU A 69 10.30 -17.00 20.85
N LEU A 70 11.20 -16.02 21.07
CA LEU A 70 11.23 -14.81 20.23
C LEU A 70 11.48 -15.13 18.74
N ARG A 71 12.42 -16.05 18.47
CA ARG A 71 12.69 -16.50 17.09
C ARG A 71 11.46 -17.11 16.43
N VAL A 72 10.60 -17.83 17.14
CA VAL A 72 9.34 -18.35 16.57
C VAL A 72 8.48 -17.21 16.05
N GLY A 73 8.28 -16.16 16.85
CA GLY A 73 7.47 -15.02 16.44
C GLY A 73 8.08 -14.27 15.24
N GLU A 74 9.40 -14.07 15.22
CA GLU A 74 10.09 -13.47 14.08
C GLU A 74 9.90 -14.31 12.80
N ARG A 75 10.08 -15.64 12.89
CA ARG A 75 9.86 -16.54 11.75
C ARG A 75 8.40 -16.60 11.32
N ALA A 76 7.45 -16.42 12.23
CA ALA A 76 6.04 -16.34 11.89
C ALA A 76 5.79 -15.10 11.01
N LEU A 77 6.32 -13.94 11.39
CA LEU A 77 6.21 -12.71 10.61
C LEU A 77 6.93 -12.80 9.24
N GLU A 78 8.08 -13.48 9.17
CA GLU A 78 8.79 -13.76 7.92
C GLU A 78 8.02 -14.72 7.01
N ALA A 79 7.42 -15.77 7.57
CA ALA A 79 6.68 -16.78 6.83
C ALA A 79 5.36 -16.22 6.27
N GLY A 80 4.74 -15.29 6.98
CA GLY A 80 3.46 -14.68 6.60
C GLY A 80 2.32 -15.70 6.52
N GLY A 81 1.27 -15.37 5.77
CA GLY A 81 0.05 -16.16 5.65
C GLY A 81 -0.95 -15.91 6.80
N PRO A 82 -2.12 -16.55 6.75
CA PRO A 82 -3.16 -16.41 7.78
C PRO A 82 -2.64 -16.89 9.14
N GLY A 83 -3.07 -16.24 10.23
CA GLY A 83 -2.72 -16.58 11.62
C GLY A 83 -1.29 -16.20 12.05
N ALA A 84 -0.40 -15.89 11.11
CA ALA A 84 1.01 -15.63 11.42
C ALA A 84 1.25 -14.39 12.29
N PRO A 85 0.63 -13.22 12.03
CA PRO A 85 0.78 -12.08 12.91
C PRO A 85 0.08 -12.28 14.27
N GLU A 86 -0.98 -13.08 14.33
CA GLU A 86 -1.66 -13.49 15.57
C GLU A 86 -0.76 -14.38 16.44
N LEU A 87 -0.11 -15.39 15.84
CA LEU A 87 0.88 -16.22 16.53
C LEU A 87 2.03 -15.35 17.04
N ALA A 88 2.58 -14.47 16.21
CA ALA A 88 3.67 -13.59 16.59
C ALA A 88 3.29 -12.68 17.76
N LEU A 89 2.06 -12.15 17.77
CA LEU A 89 1.55 -11.35 18.88
C LEU A 89 1.44 -12.19 20.16
N ALA A 90 0.82 -13.37 20.10
CA ALA A 90 0.63 -14.22 21.28
C ALA A 90 1.98 -14.68 21.89
N VAL A 91 2.96 -14.97 21.03
CA VAL A 91 4.35 -15.26 21.42
C VAL A 91 5.01 -14.04 22.06
N ALA A 92 4.84 -12.85 21.48
CA ALA A 92 5.42 -11.63 22.01
C ALA A 92 4.82 -11.23 23.37
N ASP A 93 3.49 -11.35 23.53
CA ASP A 93 2.80 -11.12 24.80
C ASP A 93 3.32 -12.08 25.88
N THR A 94 3.45 -13.37 25.53
CA THR A 94 4.07 -14.37 26.42
C THR A 94 5.50 -13.97 26.80
N ALA A 95 6.29 -13.49 25.84
CA ALA A 95 7.67 -13.07 26.11
C ALA A 95 7.75 -11.79 26.98
N VAL A 96 6.82 -10.85 26.81
CA VAL A 96 6.71 -9.66 27.68
C VAL A 96 6.33 -10.05 29.11
N GLU A 97 5.42 -11.02 29.28
CA GLU A 97 5.05 -11.58 30.58
C GLU A 97 6.25 -12.24 31.28
N ILE A 98 7.08 -12.98 30.54
CA ILE A 98 8.28 -13.64 31.08
C ILE A 98 9.40 -12.63 31.41
N ARG A 99 9.69 -11.68 30.50
CA ARG A 99 10.76 -10.67 30.65
C ARG A 99 10.28 -9.30 30.20
N GLN A 100 9.71 -8.52 31.13
CA GLN A 100 9.21 -7.17 30.88
C GLN A 100 10.27 -6.16 30.41
N ARG A 101 11.55 -6.41 30.69
CA ARG A 101 12.68 -5.56 30.23
C ARG A 101 13.32 -6.07 28.94
N SER A 102 12.71 -7.04 28.25
CA SER A 102 13.20 -7.54 26.96
C SER A 102 12.83 -6.60 25.82
N LYS A 103 13.85 -5.97 25.24
CA LYS A 103 13.71 -5.11 24.05
C LYS A 103 13.16 -5.89 22.86
N GLY A 104 13.67 -7.11 22.66
CA GLY A 104 13.24 -8.00 21.58
C GLY A 104 11.76 -8.36 21.67
N ALA A 105 11.25 -8.58 22.89
CA ALA A 105 9.83 -8.89 23.11
C ALA A 105 8.93 -7.70 22.75
N TRP A 106 9.25 -6.49 23.22
CA TRP A 106 8.50 -5.28 22.89
C TRP A 106 8.57 -4.92 21.39
N ARG A 107 9.74 -5.10 20.76
CA ARG A 107 9.90 -4.93 19.31
C ARG A 107 9.03 -5.91 18.53
N LEU A 108 9.08 -7.20 18.90
CA LEU A 108 8.30 -8.24 18.24
C LEU A 108 6.80 -7.99 18.39
N ARG A 109 6.36 -7.58 19.58
CA ARG A 109 4.98 -7.18 19.86
C ARG A 109 4.54 -6.03 18.95
N GLY A 110 5.35 -4.97 18.87
CA GLY A 110 5.11 -3.84 17.98
C GLY A 110 4.99 -4.24 16.51
N LEU A 111 5.90 -5.09 16.03
CA LEU A 111 5.87 -5.62 14.66
C LEU A 111 4.61 -6.44 14.38
N ALA A 112 4.22 -7.31 15.31
CA ALA A 112 3.02 -8.14 15.16
C ALA A 112 1.75 -7.28 15.11
N LEU A 113 1.59 -6.33 16.05
CA LEU A 113 0.47 -5.41 16.08
C LEU A 113 0.42 -4.52 14.83
N ASP A 114 1.57 -4.08 14.34
CA ASP A 114 1.67 -3.30 13.11
C ASP A 114 1.22 -4.10 11.88
N ARG A 115 1.52 -5.40 11.83
CA ARG A 115 1.01 -6.31 10.78
C ARG A 115 -0.49 -6.58 10.90
N LEU A 116 -1.04 -6.57 12.12
CA LEU A 116 -2.48 -6.64 12.39
C LEU A 116 -3.20 -5.29 12.15
N GLY A 117 -2.46 -4.22 11.91
CA GLY A 117 -3.00 -2.86 11.80
C GLY A 117 -3.48 -2.26 13.13
N ARG A 118 -3.05 -2.79 14.28
CA ARG A 118 -3.40 -2.28 15.61
C ARG A 118 -2.41 -1.20 16.03
N GLU A 119 -2.52 -0.02 15.42
CA GLU A 119 -1.48 1.00 15.45
C GLU A 119 -1.23 1.67 16.78
N ALA A 120 -2.30 1.94 17.55
CA ALA A 120 -2.16 2.52 18.88
C ALA A 120 -1.31 1.61 19.78
N GLU A 121 -1.63 0.32 19.80
CA GLU A 121 -0.90 -0.66 20.61
C GLU A 121 0.50 -0.96 20.04
N ALA A 122 0.66 -0.91 18.72
CA ALA A 122 1.97 -1.02 18.09
C ALA A 122 2.88 0.14 18.53
N LEU A 123 2.36 1.37 18.52
CA LEU A 123 3.07 2.56 18.95
C LEU A 123 3.48 2.46 20.43
N GLU A 124 2.57 2.06 21.32
CA GLU A 124 2.89 1.80 22.72
C GLU A 124 4.02 0.76 22.87
N SER A 125 3.94 -0.35 22.13
CA SER A 125 4.97 -1.40 22.18
C SER A 125 6.34 -0.89 21.71
N TYR A 126 6.35 -0.11 20.64
CA TYR A 126 7.59 0.48 20.13
C TYR A 126 8.16 1.53 21.09
N ASP A 127 7.32 2.34 21.73
CA ASP A 127 7.76 3.33 22.71
C ASP A 127 8.43 2.64 23.91
N ARG A 128 7.84 1.54 24.41
CA ARG A 128 8.47 0.69 25.44
C ARG A 128 9.79 0.08 24.96
N CYS A 129 9.88 -0.33 23.70
CA CYS A 129 11.13 -0.82 23.11
C CYS A 129 12.21 0.27 23.06
N LEU A 130 11.85 1.51 22.71
CA LEU A 130 12.77 2.64 22.61
C LEU A 130 13.26 3.11 23.99
N GLU A 131 12.38 3.16 24.99
CA GLU A 131 12.71 3.50 26.39
C GLU A 131 13.75 2.56 27.01
N LEU A 132 13.74 1.28 26.63
CA LEU A 132 14.70 0.29 27.11
C LEU A 132 16.08 0.41 26.41
N GLY A 133 16.23 1.33 25.45
CA GLY A 133 17.47 1.65 24.74
C GLY A 133 17.68 0.78 23.50
N ALA A 134 17.36 1.28 22.31
CA ALA A 134 17.49 0.52 21.07
C ALA A 134 18.82 0.81 20.36
N GLU A 135 19.64 -0.21 20.12
CA GLU A 135 20.69 -0.16 19.07
C GLU A 135 20.15 -0.55 17.67
N ALA A 136 18.87 -0.91 17.56
CA ALA A 136 18.19 -1.18 16.29
C ALA A 136 17.59 0.09 15.62
N ALA A 137 18.13 1.27 15.92
CA ALA A 137 17.39 2.55 15.96
C ALA A 137 17.01 3.21 14.62
N GLY A 138 17.21 2.56 13.46
CA GLY A 138 16.77 3.13 12.18
C GLY A 138 15.30 2.88 11.87
N GLU A 139 14.92 1.60 11.77
CA GLU A 139 13.62 1.19 11.24
C GLU A 139 12.47 1.42 12.21
N VAL A 140 12.66 1.06 13.50
CA VAL A 140 11.64 1.25 14.54
C VAL A 140 11.36 2.73 14.77
N ALA A 141 12.40 3.57 14.85
CA ALA A 141 12.23 5.02 15.04
C ALA A 141 11.49 5.67 13.86
N ARG A 142 11.82 5.26 12.62
CA ARG A 142 11.08 5.70 11.42
C ARG A 142 9.63 5.24 11.47
N ARG A 143 9.36 3.99 11.85
CA ARG A 143 7.98 3.47 11.94
C ARG A 143 7.18 4.21 13.00
N VAL A 144 7.73 4.42 14.20
CA VAL A 144 7.13 5.22 15.28
C VAL A 144 6.80 6.62 14.80
N THR A 145 7.73 7.27 14.09
CA THR A 145 7.49 8.61 13.51
C THR A 145 6.30 8.59 12.55
N THR A 146 6.21 7.59 11.67
CA THR A 146 5.05 7.42 10.78
C THR A 146 3.75 7.22 11.55
N LEU A 147 3.73 6.35 12.55
CA LEU A 147 2.54 6.07 13.37
C LEU A 147 2.08 7.32 14.14
N ARG A 148 3.01 8.07 14.75
CA ARG A 148 2.70 9.33 15.44
C ARG A 148 2.11 10.37 14.50
N ARG A 149 2.69 10.54 13.30
CA ARG A 149 2.15 11.47 12.31
C ARG A 149 0.74 11.09 11.86
N ARG A 150 0.47 9.79 11.72
CA ARG A 150 -0.87 9.30 11.37
C ARG A 150 -1.87 9.56 12.47
N ARG A 151 -1.48 9.28 13.72
CA ARG A 151 -2.30 9.59 14.90
C ARG A 151 -2.59 11.09 14.98
N ALA A 152 -1.59 11.94 14.76
CA ALA A 152 -1.76 13.39 14.72
C ALA A 152 -2.75 13.86 13.64
N CYS A 153 -2.73 13.26 12.44
CA CYS A 153 -3.74 13.57 11.42
C CYS A 153 -5.17 13.27 11.90
N LEU A 154 -5.38 12.16 12.60
CA LEU A 154 -6.69 11.78 13.13
C LEU A 154 -7.11 12.68 14.30
N GLU A 155 -6.17 13.02 15.19
CA GLU A 155 -6.42 13.89 16.34
C GLU A 155 -6.78 15.31 15.90
N GLU A 156 -6.05 15.85 14.93
CA GLU A 156 -6.36 17.15 14.35
C GLU A 156 -7.70 17.13 13.61
N ALA A 157 -7.99 16.07 12.83
CA ALA A 157 -9.28 15.91 12.17
C ALA A 157 -10.44 15.84 13.19
N ALA A 158 -10.24 15.17 14.33
CA ALA A 158 -11.21 15.11 15.41
C ALA A 158 -11.39 16.46 16.11
N ALA A 159 -10.33 17.26 16.22
CA ALA A 159 -10.39 18.60 16.81
C ALA A 159 -11.16 19.61 15.94
N LEU A 160 -11.10 19.46 14.61
CA LEU A 160 -11.84 20.33 13.67
C LEU A 160 -13.36 20.16 13.76
N PHE A 161 -13.83 18.99 14.20
CA PHE A 161 -15.26 18.64 14.21
C PHE A 161 -15.65 17.94 15.52
N PRO A 162 -16.35 18.63 16.43
CA PRO A 162 -16.84 18.02 17.67
C PRO A 162 -17.65 16.74 17.41
N GLY A 163 -17.40 15.69 18.20
CA GLY A 163 -18.02 14.37 18.05
C GLY A 163 -17.32 13.41 17.07
N ALA A 164 -16.31 13.89 16.31
CA ALA A 164 -15.53 13.02 15.42
C ALA A 164 -14.53 12.14 16.18
N ALA A 165 -14.18 12.46 17.43
CA ALA A 165 -13.23 11.70 18.25
C ALA A 165 -13.69 10.25 18.45
N ASP A 166 -14.96 10.03 18.77
CA ASP A 166 -15.50 8.66 18.96
C ASP A 166 -15.50 7.86 17.65
N THR A 167 -15.50 8.54 16.51
CA THR A 167 -15.42 7.88 15.20
C THR A 167 -13.96 7.63 14.79
N LEU A 168 -13.05 8.60 14.97
CA LEU A 168 -11.70 8.56 14.42
C LEU A 168 -10.62 8.09 15.41
N LEU A 169 -10.85 8.22 16.72
CA LEU A 169 -9.88 7.97 17.79
C LEU A 169 -10.27 6.83 18.75
N ALA A 170 -11.34 6.08 18.44
CA ALA A 170 -11.92 5.03 19.28
C ALA A 170 -10.95 3.87 19.69
N PRO A 171 -11.38 2.94 20.56
CA PRO A 171 -10.50 2.27 21.54
C PRO A 171 -9.57 1.19 20.97
N ALA A 172 -8.74 0.64 21.87
CA ALA A 172 -7.79 -0.45 21.62
C ALA A 172 -8.43 -1.63 20.86
N GLY A 173 -7.64 -2.31 20.03
CA GLY A 173 -8.10 -3.40 19.16
C GLY A 173 -8.60 -2.95 17.79
N ARG A 174 -8.83 -1.66 17.55
CA ARG A 174 -9.25 -1.15 16.24
C ARG A 174 -8.13 -1.25 15.21
N THR A 175 -8.48 -1.77 14.02
CA THR A 175 -7.51 -1.95 12.94
C THR A 175 -7.43 -0.73 12.03
N THR A 176 -6.27 -0.57 11.42
CA THR A 176 -5.96 0.44 10.41
C THR A 176 -6.99 0.51 9.28
N SER A 177 -7.48 -0.65 8.82
CA SER A 177 -8.43 -0.72 7.70
C SER A 177 -9.77 -0.11 8.09
N VAL A 178 -10.25 -0.40 9.31
CA VAL A 178 -11.48 0.17 9.87
C VAL A 178 -11.32 1.68 10.03
N THR A 179 -10.25 2.12 10.69
CA THR A 179 -9.99 3.57 10.89
C THR A 179 -9.85 4.32 9.56
N ALA A 180 -9.20 3.73 8.56
CA ALA A 180 -9.06 4.35 7.24
C ALA A 180 -10.40 4.48 6.51
N ALA A 181 -11.26 3.45 6.59
CA ALA A 181 -12.58 3.47 5.98
C ALA A 181 -13.48 4.52 6.64
N GLU A 182 -13.45 4.60 7.97
CA GLU A 182 -14.22 5.57 8.75
C GLU A 182 -13.72 6.99 8.52
N PHE A 183 -12.41 7.21 8.45
CA PHE A 183 -11.88 8.52 8.12
C PHE A 183 -12.30 8.97 6.71
N ALA A 184 -12.27 8.06 5.73
CA ALA A 184 -12.75 8.37 4.38
C ALA A 184 -14.26 8.66 4.36
N ALA A 185 -15.07 7.90 5.11
CA ALA A 185 -16.50 8.14 5.24
C ALA A 185 -16.81 9.48 5.92
N PHE A 186 -16.06 9.81 6.97
CA PHE A 186 -16.15 11.07 7.69
C PHE A 186 -15.83 12.26 6.78
N VAL A 187 -14.77 12.16 5.98
CA VAL A 187 -14.40 13.20 4.99
C VAL A 187 -15.52 13.40 3.96
N ARG A 188 -16.08 12.31 3.41
CA ARG A 188 -17.20 12.40 2.45
C ARG A 188 -18.43 13.07 3.08
N ALA A 189 -18.79 12.69 4.29
CA ALA A 189 -19.94 13.28 4.99
C ALA A 189 -19.77 14.80 5.18
N ARG A 190 -18.60 15.24 5.66
CA ARG A 190 -18.33 16.68 5.87
C ARG A 190 -18.24 17.46 4.57
N LEU A 191 -17.71 16.86 3.51
CA LEU A 191 -17.71 17.44 2.17
C LEU A 191 -19.14 17.65 1.64
N SER A 192 -20.03 16.67 1.82
CA SER A 192 -21.44 16.78 1.40
C SER A 192 -22.23 17.80 2.23
N GLU A 193 -21.96 17.90 3.53
CA GLU A 193 -22.69 18.81 4.43
C GLU A 193 -22.29 20.27 4.29
N ARG A 194 -20.99 20.56 4.14
CA ARG A 194 -20.44 21.94 4.19
C ARG A 194 -19.82 22.41 2.87
N GLY A 195 -19.61 21.52 1.92
CA GLY A 195 -19.02 21.82 0.62
C GLY A 195 -17.49 22.00 0.66
N PRO A 196 -16.84 22.02 -0.52
CA PRO A 196 -15.37 22.08 -0.64
C PRO A 196 -14.76 23.45 -0.33
N GLN A 197 -15.57 24.51 -0.22
CA GLN A 197 -15.07 25.87 0.03
C GLN A 197 -14.84 26.16 1.52
N ASP A 198 -15.45 25.39 2.41
CA ASP A 198 -15.26 25.49 3.86
C ASP A 198 -13.80 25.21 4.26
N ASP A 199 -13.20 26.13 5.04
CA ASP A 199 -11.79 26.04 5.46
C ASP A 199 -11.50 24.80 6.30
N ALA A 200 -12.42 24.38 7.17
CA ALA A 200 -12.26 23.19 7.99
C ALA A 200 -12.36 21.92 7.14
N VAL A 201 -13.23 21.89 6.12
CA VAL A 201 -13.29 20.79 5.14
C VAL A 201 -12.02 20.73 4.29
N ARG A 202 -11.50 21.87 3.81
CA ARG A 202 -10.22 21.90 3.08
C ARG A 202 -9.06 21.38 3.94
N ARG A 203 -9.01 21.76 5.22
CA ARG A 203 -8.01 21.22 6.15
C ARG A 203 -8.21 19.71 6.37
N LEU A 204 -9.45 19.25 6.54
CA LEU A 204 -9.78 17.83 6.69
C LEU A 204 -9.32 17.00 5.49
N LEU A 205 -9.55 17.49 4.26
CA LEU A 205 -9.08 16.84 3.04
C LEU A 205 -7.55 16.73 3.01
N ALA A 206 -6.84 17.78 3.41
CA ALA A 206 -5.38 17.76 3.50
C ALA A 206 -4.86 16.75 4.55
N LEU A 207 -5.52 16.68 5.71
CA LEU A 207 -5.20 15.71 6.76
C LEU A 207 -5.47 14.27 6.32
N HIS A 208 -6.60 14.02 5.66
CA HIS A 208 -6.92 12.72 5.08
C HIS A 208 -5.90 12.29 4.02
N ALA A 209 -5.54 13.20 3.10
CA ALA A 209 -4.49 12.93 2.12
C ALA A 209 -3.14 12.64 2.78
N GLY A 210 -2.79 13.38 3.84
CA GLY A 210 -1.59 13.13 4.66
C GLY A 210 -1.59 11.76 5.32
N TYR A 211 -2.70 11.40 5.97
CA TYR A 211 -2.91 10.11 6.61
C TYR A 211 -2.80 8.94 5.60
N ARG A 212 -3.43 9.08 4.43
CA ARG A 212 -3.37 8.08 3.33
C ARG A 212 -1.95 7.92 2.77
N ARG A 213 -1.21 9.01 2.58
CA ARG A 213 0.20 8.93 2.18
C ARG A 213 1.06 8.18 3.20
N LEU A 214 0.82 8.40 4.49
CA LEU A 214 1.58 7.75 5.57
C LEU A 214 1.19 6.27 5.76
N LEU A 215 -0.04 5.89 5.45
CA LEU A 215 -0.48 4.49 5.34
C LEU A 215 0.32 3.71 4.30
N GLU A 216 0.64 4.40 3.21
CA GLU A 216 1.21 3.79 2.01
C GLU A 216 2.74 3.87 2.00
N ARG A 217 3.31 4.85 2.73
CA ARG A 217 4.75 5.02 2.95
C ARG A 217 5.20 4.39 4.28
N SER A 218 5.38 3.07 4.29
CA SER A 218 6.42 2.51 5.16
C SER A 218 7.76 3.08 4.68
N ALA A 219 8.45 3.84 5.53
CA ALA A 219 9.65 4.61 5.21
C ALA A 219 10.90 3.75 4.97
N LEU A 220 10.83 2.87 3.97
CA LEU A 220 11.98 2.37 3.25
C LEU A 220 11.98 3.10 1.90
N PRO A 221 13.08 3.77 1.50
CA PRO A 221 13.27 4.06 0.09
C PRO A 221 13.26 2.70 -0.60
N ASP A 222 12.20 2.42 -1.36
CA ASP A 222 12.03 1.13 -1.99
C ASP A 222 13.10 0.99 -3.09
N PRO A 223 14.13 0.14 -2.93
CA PRO A 223 15.10 -0.10 -3.99
C PRO A 223 14.45 -0.75 -5.22
N LEU A 224 13.17 -1.15 -5.11
CA LEU A 224 12.43 -1.99 -6.06
C LEU A 224 11.70 -1.21 -7.17
N LEU A 225 11.84 0.12 -7.27
CA LEU A 225 11.36 0.86 -8.47
C LEU A 225 12.37 0.85 -9.63
N GLY A 226 13.48 0.09 -9.50
CA GLY A 226 14.47 -0.04 -10.57
C GLY A 226 15.14 1.29 -10.92
N GLY A 227 15.35 2.15 -9.92
CA GLY A 227 15.92 3.49 -10.08
C GLY A 227 14.95 4.58 -10.53
N ALA A 228 13.66 4.27 -10.71
CA ALA A 228 12.65 5.26 -11.07
C ALA A 228 12.18 6.11 -9.87
N GLU A 229 11.92 7.39 -10.11
CA GLU A 229 11.45 8.32 -9.08
C GLU A 229 9.95 8.12 -8.80
N PRO A 230 9.54 7.89 -7.53
CA PRO A 230 8.12 7.84 -7.19
C PRO A 230 7.47 9.22 -7.37
N VAL A 231 6.34 9.27 -8.09
CA VAL A 231 5.61 10.51 -8.35
C VAL A 231 4.19 10.43 -7.80
N GLY A 232 3.81 11.36 -6.93
CA GLY A 232 2.43 11.54 -6.48
C GLY A 232 1.66 12.56 -7.33
N VAL A 233 0.44 12.91 -6.93
CA VAL A 233 -0.44 13.85 -7.65
C VAL A 233 0.25 15.17 -8.03
N THR A 234 0.87 15.85 -7.05
CA THR A 234 1.56 17.13 -7.28
C THR A 234 2.74 17.00 -8.24
N GLY A 235 3.51 15.91 -8.13
CA GLY A 235 4.64 15.66 -9.03
C GLY A 235 4.16 15.36 -10.45
N LEU A 236 3.09 14.58 -10.60
CA LEU A 236 2.50 14.28 -11.91
C LEU A 236 1.95 15.54 -12.57
N ARG A 237 1.29 16.41 -11.79
CA ARG A 237 0.86 17.74 -12.24
C ARG A 237 2.06 18.54 -12.78
N GLY A 238 3.17 18.57 -12.06
CA GLY A 238 4.40 19.26 -12.50
C GLY A 238 5.01 18.68 -13.78
N LEU A 239 5.00 17.35 -13.95
CA LEU A 239 5.53 16.69 -15.14
C LEU A 239 4.68 16.93 -16.40
N LEU A 240 3.40 17.21 -16.25
CA LEU A 240 2.45 17.40 -17.35
C LEU A 240 2.14 18.87 -17.64
N ALA A 241 2.43 19.78 -16.71
CA ALA A 241 2.05 21.17 -16.82
C ALA A 241 2.63 21.86 -18.07
N GLY A 242 1.75 22.50 -18.83
CA GLY A 242 2.10 23.23 -20.05
C GLY A 242 2.38 22.33 -21.26
N ARG A 243 2.33 21.00 -21.12
CA ARG A 243 2.67 20.08 -22.20
C ARG A 243 1.46 19.65 -23.02
N SER A 244 1.69 19.46 -24.30
CA SER A 244 0.77 18.78 -25.21
C SER A 244 0.72 17.28 -24.95
N VAL A 245 -0.49 16.74 -24.77
CA VAL A 245 -0.71 15.34 -24.43
C VAL A 245 -1.65 14.71 -25.45
N CYS A 246 -1.30 13.52 -25.92
CA CYS A 246 -2.23 12.68 -26.69
C CYS A 246 -2.43 11.32 -26.03
N LEU A 247 -3.67 10.86 -25.97
CA LEU A 247 -4.01 9.50 -25.60
C LEU A 247 -4.35 8.71 -26.86
N VAL A 248 -3.61 7.63 -27.09
CA VAL A 248 -3.71 6.82 -28.31
C VAL A 248 -4.45 5.53 -28.00
N SER A 249 -5.46 5.20 -28.80
CA SER A 249 -6.20 3.94 -28.70
C SER A 249 -5.42 2.80 -29.36
N ASN A 250 -5.69 1.56 -28.94
CA ASN A 250 -5.12 0.36 -29.56
C ASN A 250 -6.01 -0.17 -30.71
N ALA A 251 -6.86 0.69 -31.31
CA ALA A 251 -7.75 0.30 -32.39
C ALA A 251 -6.95 -0.07 -33.65
N PRO A 252 -7.36 -1.13 -34.40
CA PRO A 252 -6.68 -1.52 -35.63
C PRO A 252 -6.53 -0.38 -36.64
N ALA A 253 -7.57 0.47 -36.78
CA ALA A 253 -7.57 1.60 -37.69
C ALA A 253 -6.40 2.58 -37.46
N VAL A 254 -5.99 2.80 -36.20
CA VAL A 254 -4.81 3.64 -35.91
C VAL A 254 -3.53 2.92 -36.31
N ALA A 255 -3.43 1.62 -36.01
CA ALA A 255 -2.26 0.82 -36.34
C ALA A 255 -2.02 0.65 -37.84
N ASP A 256 -3.08 0.73 -38.64
CA ASP A 256 -3.04 0.61 -40.10
C ASP A 256 -3.04 1.99 -40.80
N SER A 257 -2.93 3.08 -40.01
CA SER A 257 -2.86 4.47 -40.50
C SER A 257 -1.43 4.95 -40.76
N THR A 258 -1.29 6.22 -41.13
CA THR A 258 -0.02 6.95 -41.26
C THR A 258 0.16 8.05 -40.20
N LEU A 259 -0.54 7.95 -39.06
CA LEU A 259 -0.55 8.99 -38.03
C LEU A 259 0.68 9.00 -37.12
N GLY A 260 1.67 8.13 -37.35
CA GLY A 260 2.81 7.96 -36.45
C GLY A 260 3.59 9.26 -36.18
N GLU A 261 3.90 10.03 -37.22
CA GLU A 261 4.60 11.32 -37.08
C GLU A 261 3.77 12.35 -36.31
N LEU A 262 2.45 12.40 -36.54
CA LEU A 262 1.54 13.26 -35.80
C LEU A 262 1.54 12.91 -34.31
N ILE A 263 1.46 11.62 -33.99
CA ILE A 263 1.44 11.11 -32.61
C ILE A 263 2.76 11.43 -31.90
N ASP A 264 3.90 11.17 -32.56
CA ASP A 264 5.21 11.43 -31.96
C ASP A 264 5.55 12.92 -31.86
N GLY A 265 4.76 13.79 -32.52
CA GLY A 265 4.85 15.25 -32.37
C GLY A 265 4.33 15.80 -31.04
N TYR A 266 3.59 15.02 -30.24
CA TYR A 266 3.15 15.45 -28.91
C TYR A 266 4.29 15.33 -27.89
N GLU A 267 4.31 16.20 -26.88
CA GLU A 267 5.32 16.14 -25.83
C GLU A 267 5.15 14.91 -24.93
N VAL A 268 3.90 14.50 -24.67
CA VAL A 268 3.56 13.30 -23.91
C VAL A 268 2.58 12.42 -24.68
N VAL A 269 3.08 11.29 -25.17
CA VAL A 269 2.25 10.23 -25.78
C VAL A 269 1.81 9.24 -24.71
N VAL A 270 0.51 9.09 -24.51
CA VAL A 270 -0.10 8.21 -23.52
C VAL A 270 -0.54 6.90 -24.15
N ARG A 271 -0.09 5.78 -23.58
CA ARG A 271 -0.46 4.42 -24.01
C ARG A 271 -0.99 3.62 -22.83
N CYS A 272 -1.97 2.76 -23.09
CA CYS A 272 -2.61 1.94 -22.06
C CYS A 272 -2.40 0.44 -22.26
N ASP A 273 -2.25 -0.28 -21.15
CA ASP A 273 -2.18 -1.73 -21.06
C ASP A 273 -1.16 -2.36 -22.04
N ALA A 274 -1.46 -3.50 -22.65
CA ALA A 274 -0.57 -4.14 -23.63
C ALA A 274 -0.67 -3.49 -25.02
N PHE A 275 -0.33 -2.19 -25.11
CA PHE A 275 -0.40 -1.43 -26.36
C PHE A 275 0.54 -2.02 -27.43
N ARG A 276 0.10 -2.09 -28.70
CA ARG A 276 0.95 -2.58 -29.80
C ARG A 276 1.46 -1.40 -30.66
N ILE A 277 2.77 -1.23 -30.69
CA ILE A 277 3.43 -0.16 -31.45
C ILE A 277 3.64 -0.61 -32.90
N ARG A 278 3.26 0.26 -33.85
CA ARG A 278 3.61 0.20 -35.27
C ARG A 278 4.02 1.60 -35.68
N ALA A 279 5.31 1.82 -35.94
CA ALA A 279 5.90 3.15 -36.12
C ALA A 279 5.08 4.04 -37.08
N GLY A 280 4.72 3.52 -38.26
CA GLY A 280 3.96 4.29 -39.26
C GLY A 280 2.57 4.76 -38.81
N GLY A 281 1.86 3.95 -38.02
CA GLY A 281 0.47 4.25 -37.63
C GLY A 281 0.30 4.79 -36.21
N THR A 282 1.04 4.26 -35.24
CA THR A 282 0.88 4.61 -33.83
C THR A 282 2.06 5.36 -33.22
N GLY A 283 3.09 5.70 -34.01
CA GLY A 283 4.33 6.31 -33.52
C GLY A 283 5.11 5.38 -32.61
N GLU A 284 6.30 5.78 -32.18
CA GLU A 284 7.19 4.97 -31.33
C GLU A 284 7.26 5.46 -29.89
N ARG A 285 6.95 6.74 -29.63
CA ARG A 285 7.15 7.35 -28.32
C ARG A 285 6.11 6.89 -27.31
N THR A 286 6.54 6.76 -26.07
CA THR A 286 5.68 6.53 -24.91
C THR A 286 6.11 7.46 -23.78
N GLY A 287 5.44 8.60 -23.66
CA GLY A 287 5.70 9.57 -22.60
C GLY A 287 5.07 9.12 -21.26
N LEU A 288 3.86 8.58 -21.32
CA LEU A 288 3.15 8.00 -20.18
C LEU A 288 2.58 6.65 -20.55
N HIS A 289 2.82 5.65 -19.71
CA HIS A 289 2.23 4.33 -19.85
C HIS A 289 1.37 4.01 -18.63
N ALA A 290 0.08 3.75 -18.87
CA ALA A 290 -0.86 3.42 -17.81
C ALA A 290 -1.34 1.97 -17.92
N VAL A 291 -1.46 1.28 -16.79
CA VAL A 291 -1.95 -0.10 -16.75
C VAL A 291 -2.94 -0.25 -15.62
N THR A 292 -4.09 -0.88 -15.89
CA THR A 292 -4.99 -1.31 -14.83
C THR A 292 -4.76 -2.79 -14.54
N LEU A 293 -4.46 -3.11 -13.29
CA LEU A 293 -4.34 -4.49 -12.83
C LEU A 293 -5.75 -5.11 -12.74
N ARG A 294 -5.95 -6.26 -13.41
CA ARG A 294 -7.24 -6.96 -13.54
C ARG A 294 -7.06 -8.45 -13.30
N GLY A 295 -8.16 -9.14 -12.98
CA GLY A 295 -8.21 -10.60 -12.77
C GLY A 295 -7.95 -11.02 -11.33
N ASP A 296 -7.90 -12.34 -11.11
CA ASP A 296 -7.76 -12.96 -9.78
C ASP A 296 -6.31 -12.92 -9.26
N THR A 297 -5.32 -12.97 -10.17
CA THR A 297 -3.89 -12.79 -9.88
C THR A 297 -3.31 -11.53 -10.56
N PRO A 298 -3.82 -10.33 -10.22
CA PRO A 298 -3.52 -9.09 -10.93
C PRO A 298 -2.04 -8.64 -10.84
N TRP A 299 -1.27 -9.25 -9.95
CA TRP A 299 0.17 -9.05 -9.82
C TRP A 299 1.01 -9.91 -10.76
N GLU A 300 0.45 -10.98 -11.33
CA GLU A 300 1.13 -11.82 -12.30
C GLU A 300 1.00 -11.24 -13.71
N GLY A 301 2.04 -11.42 -14.51
CA GLY A 301 2.10 -10.92 -15.88
C GLY A 301 3.52 -10.59 -16.31
N PRO A 302 3.70 -10.26 -17.60
CA PRO A 302 5.03 -9.95 -18.11
C PRO A 302 5.58 -8.69 -17.44
N ALA A 303 6.92 -8.67 -17.34
CA ALA A 303 7.65 -7.49 -16.95
C ALA A 303 7.40 -6.36 -17.96
N TRP A 304 7.29 -5.15 -17.44
CA TRP A 304 7.16 -3.93 -18.20
C TRP A 304 8.53 -3.45 -18.69
N THR A 305 9.00 -4.06 -19.76
CA THR A 305 10.33 -3.81 -20.32
C THR A 305 10.37 -2.63 -21.30
N ARG A 306 9.21 -2.22 -21.84
CA ARG A 306 9.15 -1.12 -22.81
C ARG A 306 9.43 0.23 -22.15
N PRO A 307 10.29 1.08 -22.75
CA PRO A 307 10.56 2.42 -22.25
C PRO A 307 9.29 3.26 -22.13
N ALA A 308 9.15 3.96 -21.00
CA ALA A 308 8.11 4.96 -20.77
C ALA A 308 8.65 6.07 -19.86
N GLY A 309 8.34 7.34 -20.12
CA GLY A 309 8.74 8.42 -19.21
C GLY A 309 8.13 8.26 -17.81
N ILE A 310 6.81 8.09 -17.77
CA ILE A 310 6.01 7.93 -16.55
C ILE A 310 5.25 6.61 -16.64
N ARG A 311 5.28 5.79 -15.58
CA ARG A 311 4.45 4.58 -15.49
C ARG A 311 3.41 4.71 -14.39
N LEU A 312 2.13 4.71 -14.77
CA LEU A 312 1.01 4.69 -13.85
C LEU A 312 0.43 3.28 -13.77
N VAL A 313 0.20 2.79 -12.56
CA VAL A 313 -0.38 1.47 -12.34
C VAL A 313 -1.59 1.64 -11.43
N PHE A 314 -2.77 1.27 -11.93
CA PHE A 314 -4.03 1.34 -11.21
C PHE A 314 -4.44 -0.05 -10.73
N GLY A 315 -5.06 -0.15 -9.57
CA GLY A 315 -5.69 -1.39 -9.14
C GLY A 315 -5.62 -1.67 -7.65
N ASP A 316 -6.54 -2.51 -7.18
CA ASP A 316 -6.74 -2.96 -5.80
C ASP A 316 -6.62 -4.47 -5.65
N PRO A 317 -6.37 -4.97 -4.43
CA PRO A 317 -6.03 -4.23 -3.20
C PRO A 317 -4.58 -3.70 -3.21
N ALA A 318 -4.23 -2.78 -2.29
CA ALA A 318 -2.90 -2.16 -2.25
C ALA A 318 -1.74 -3.17 -2.11
N ALA A 319 -1.98 -4.32 -1.48
CA ALA A 319 -1.00 -5.40 -1.37
C ALA A 319 -0.70 -6.06 -2.73
N ALA A 320 -1.75 -6.31 -3.53
CA ALA A 320 -1.64 -6.81 -4.89
C ALA A 320 -0.89 -5.83 -5.79
N TRP A 321 -1.23 -4.55 -5.70
CA TRP A 321 -0.56 -3.49 -6.44
C TRP A 321 0.95 -3.41 -6.11
N ARG A 322 1.32 -3.41 -4.83
CA ARG A 322 2.73 -3.44 -4.40
C ARG A 322 3.46 -4.70 -4.89
N ARG A 323 2.77 -5.84 -4.96
CA ARG A 323 3.35 -7.07 -5.49
C ARG A 323 3.57 -6.96 -7.00
N ALA A 324 2.62 -6.41 -7.75
CA ALA A 324 2.73 -6.18 -9.18
C ALA A 324 3.93 -5.28 -9.53
N LEU A 325 4.08 -4.15 -8.82
CA LEU A 325 5.21 -3.24 -9.04
C LEU A 325 6.55 -3.94 -8.86
N ARG A 326 6.72 -4.66 -7.73
CA ARG A 326 7.97 -5.38 -7.42
C ARG A 326 8.32 -6.48 -8.43
N GLN A 327 7.30 -7.11 -9.01
CA GLN A 327 7.50 -8.22 -9.93
C GLN A 327 7.65 -7.78 -11.39
N ARG A 328 7.03 -6.65 -11.76
CA ARG A 328 6.84 -6.28 -13.17
C ARG A 328 7.59 -5.02 -13.57
N LEU A 329 8.02 -4.16 -12.65
CA LEU A 329 8.88 -3.04 -13.02
C LEU A 329 10.25 -3.54 -13.46
N THR A 330 10.75 -2.99 -14.58
CA THR A 330 12.10 -3.25 -15.07
C THR A 330 12.94 -2.01 -14.83
N ALA A 331 14.16 -2.17 -14.28
CA ALA A 331 15.07 -1.04 -14.07
C ALA A 331 15.42 -0.36 -15.40
N GLY A 332 15.43 0.97 -15.41
CA GLY A 332 15.71 1.77 -16.61
C GLY A 332 14.57 1.83 -17.65
N ALA A 333 13.53 1.00 -17.55
CA ALA A 333 12.39 1.05 -18.46
C ALA A 333 11.43 2.22 -18.17
N GLN A 334 11.60 2.92 -17.04
CA GLN A 334 10.87 4.14 -16.74
C GLN A 334 11.67 5.11 -15.87
N SER A 335 11.41 6.41 -16.05
CA SER A 335 12.02 7.46 -15.23
C SER A 335 11.20 7.74 -13.97
N HIS A 336 9.87 7.70 -14.06
CA HIS A 336 8.96 7.93 -12.95
C HIS A 336 7.93 6.81 -12.81
N VAL A 337 7.51 6.52 -11.58
CA VAL A 337 6.43 5.57 -11.28
C VAL A 337 5.41 6.23 -10.36
N GLY A 338 4.13 6.16 -10.73
CA GLY A 338 3.04 6.67 -9.90
C GLY A 338 3.05 6.01 -8.52
N ASP A 339 3.05 6.83 -7.46
CA ASP A 339 2.94 6.32 -6.10
C ASP A 339 1.50 5.85 -5.80
N ALA A 340 1.30 5.27 -4.62
CA ALA A 340 0.03 4.69 -4.24
C ALA A 340 -1.14 5.69 -4.20
N SER A 341 -0.88 7.01 -4.12
CA SER A 341 -1.92 8.03 -4.20
C SER A 341 -2.59 8.08 -5.58
N LEU A 342 -1.89 7.67 -6.64
CA LEU A 342 -2.40 7.65 -8.01
C LEU A 342 -3.04 6.31 -8.41
N ARG A 343 -3.10 5.34 -7.49
CA ARG A 343 -3.53 3.96 -7.77
C ARG A 343 -5.03 3.82 -8.07
N ARG A 344 -5.85 4.74 -7.56
CA ARG A 344 -7.32 4.70 -7.62
C ARG A 344 -7.87 6.05 -8.06
N PRO A 345 -7.53 6.55 -9.27
CA PRO A 345 -7.87 7.92 -9.66
C PRO A 345 -9.36 8.21 -9.51
N LEU A 346 -10.21 7.31 -10.01
CA LEU A 346 -11.67 7.48 -9.97
C LEU A 346 -12.25 7.37 -8.56
N GLY A 347 -11.82 6.37 -7.78
CA GLY A 347 -12.47 6.00 -6.50
C GLY A 347 -11.79 6.54 -5.24
N ASP A 348 -10.67 7.25 -5.34
CA ASP A 348 -10.04 7.89 -4.18
C ASP A 348 -10.67 9.29 -3.96
N PRO A 349 -11.30 9.56 -2.80
CA PRO A 349 -11.87 10.88 -2.49
C PRO A 349 -10.85 12.02 -2.42
N ALA A 350 -9.56 11.72 -2.26
CA ALA A 350 -8.50 12.72 -2.35
C ALA A 350 -8.09 13.04 -3.80
N LEU A 351 -8.65 12.31 -4.77
CA LEU A 351 -8.55 12.55 -6.21
C LEU A 351 -9.94 12.92 -6.75
N LEU A 352 -10.54 12.06 -7.56
CA LEU A 352 -11.84 12.34 -8.18
C LEU A 352 -13.02 11.98 -7.25
N GLY A 353 -12.92 10.93 -6.44
CA GLY A 353 -14.00 10.49 -5.56
C GLY A 353 -15.33 10.19 -6.27
N GLU A 354 -15.28 9.75 -7.54
CA GLU A 354 -16.46 9.52 -8.37
C GLU A 354 -17.07 8.13 -8.11
N ASP A 355 -18.09 8.12 -7.25
CA ASP A 355 -18.92 6.95 -6.98
C ASP A 355 -19.88 6.74 -8.17
N GLY A 356 -19.47 5.89 -9.12
CA GLY A 356 -20.28 5.61 -10.32
C GLY A 356 -19.59 4.79 -11.40
N TRP A 357 -18.26 4.64 -11.31
CA TRP A 357 -17.45 3.84 -12.22
C TRP A 357 -17.19 2.45 -11.61
N ASP A 358 -17.39 1.39 -12.41
CA ASP A 358 -17.22 0.01 -11.96
C ASP A 358 -15.81 -0.54 -12.30
N ALA A 359 -15.49 -1.75 -11.83
CA ALA A 359 -14.22 -2.42 -12.12
C ALA A 359 -13.97 -2.68 -13.62
N ARG A 360 -15.00 -2.53 -14.47
CA ARG A 360 -14.91 -2.69 -15.93
C ARG A 360 -14.57 -1.37 -16.65
N THR A 361 -14.41 -0.27 -15.92
CA THR A 361 -13.97 1.00 -16.48
C THR A 361 -12.63 0.82 -17.20
N THR A 362 -12.51 1.39 -18.40
CA THR A 362 -11.31 1.23 -19.22
C THR A 362 -10.12 1.97 -18.64
N THR A 363 -8.91 1.44 -18.85
CA THR A 363 -7.66 2.11 -18.41
C THR A 363 -7.53 3.48 -19.06
N ALA A 364 -7.86 3.56 -20.36
CA ALA A 364 -7.88 4.79 -21.13
C ALA A 364 -8.78 5.85 -20.46
N PHE A 365 -9.99 5.48 -20.06
CA PHE A 365 -10.90 6.40 -19.40
C PHE A 365 -10.41 6.83 -18.00
N ALA A 366 -9.84 5.92 -17.22
CA ALA A 366 -9.26 6.25 -15.91
C ALA A 366 -8.11 7.26 -16.04
N VAL A 367 -7.23 7.11 -17.04
CA VAL A 367 -6.19 8.10 -17.34
C VAL A 367 -6.81 9.41 -17.81
N LEU A 368 -7.80 9.34 -18.69
CA LEU A 368 -8.44 10.54 -19.22
C LEU A 368 -9.08 11.39 -18.12
N ARG A 369 -9.82 10.75 -17.20
CA ARG A 369 -10.37 11.42 -16.02
C ARG A 369 -9.29 12.02 -15.13
N LEU A 370 -8.17 11.31 -14.95
CA LEU A 370 -7.04 11.83 -14.17
C LEU A 370 -6.41 13.06 -14.84
N LEU A 371 -6.20 13.04 -16.16
CA LEU A 371 -5.64 14.18 -16.90
C LEU A 371 -6.57 15.41 -16.84
N ASP A 372 -7.88 15.20 -17.03
CA ASP A 372 -8.92 16.23 -16.88
C ASP A 372 -8.96 16.80 -15.46
N PHE A 373 -8.87 15.96 -14.42
CA PHE A 373 -8.79 16.41 -13.03
C PHE A 373 -7.53 17.23 -12.74
N LEU A 374 -6.40 16.86 -13.35
CA LEU A 374 -5.15 17.60 -13.15
C LEU A 374 -5.22 18.97 -13.82
N ASP A 375 -5.93 19.14 -14.93
CA ASP A 375 -6.19 20.43 -15.59
C ASP A 375 -4.94 21.32 -15.69
N VAL A 376 -3.90 20.78 -16.32
CA VAL A 376 -2.63 21.49 -16.54
C VAL A 376 -2.07 21.32 -17.96
N THR A 377 -2.76 20.56 -18.80
CA THR A 377 -2.34 20.28 -20.17
C THR A 377 -3.11 21.19 -21.11
N PRO A 378 -2.48 22.20 -21.74
CA PRO A 378 -3.19 23.15 -22.61
C PRO A 378 -3.76 22.51 -23.87
N ARG A 379 -3.32 21.29 -24.20
CA ARG A 379 -3.83 20.50 -25.32
C ARG A 379 -3.89 19.03 -24.93
N LEU A 380 -5.10 18.47 -24.94
CA LEU A 380 -5.37 17.06 -24.67
C LEU A 380 -6.19 16.47 -25.82
N ASP A 381 -5.53 15.64 -26.63
CA ASP A 381 -6.14 15.03 -27.81
C ASP A 381 -6.29 13.51 -27.64
N LEU A 382 -7.40 12.97 -28.12
CA LEU A 382 -7.67 11.54 -28.21
C LEU A 382 -7.50 11.10 -29.66
N ILE A 383 -6.76 10.01 -29.91
CA ILE A 383 -6.53 9.48 -31.25
C ILE A 383 -7.09 8.04 -31.35
N GLY A 384 -8.04 7.83 -32.26
CA GLY A 384 -8.65 6.53 -32.56
C GLY A 384 -9.74 6.09 -31.58
N PHE A 385 -10.47 7.03 -30.98
CA PHE A 385 -11.54 6.76 -30.01
C PHE A 385 -12.96 6.93 -30.57
N ASP A 386 -13.06 7.25 -31.86
CA ASP A 386 -14.28 7.48 -32.65
C ASP A 386 -14.99 6.19 -33.10
N GLY A 387 -14.24 5.13 -33.43
CA GLY A 387 -14.73 3.93 -34.13
C GLY A 387 -15.62 2.93 -33.37
N GLY A 388 -16.12 3.25 -32.18
CA GLY A 388 -16.92 2.34 -31.35
C GLY A 388 -16.11 1.17 -30.78
N GLY A 389 -16.29 0.87 -29.50
CA GLY A 389 -15.68 -0.31 -28.85
C GLY A 389 -14.32 -0.09 -28.18
N THR A 390 -13.67 1.06 -28.36
CA THR A 390 -12.49 1.47 -27.58
C THR A 390 -12.85 2.01 -26.19
N LEU A 391 -13.99 2.67 -26.09
CA LEU A 391 -14.60 3.14 -24.84
C LEU A 391 -16.00 2.55 -24.69
N ARG A 392 -16.42 2.38 -23.45
CA ARG A 392 -17.80 1.97 -23.14
C ARG A 392 -18.79 3.10 -23.45
N PRO A 393 -20.08 2.83 -23.68
CA PRO A 393 -21.05 3.87 -24.05
C PRO A 393 -21.09 5.07 -23.10
N ARG A 394 -21.01 4.83 -21.78
CA ARG A 394 -20.98 5.89 -20.77
C ARG A 394 -19.67 6.70 -20.78
N GLU A 395 -18.55 6.04 -21.04
CA GLU A 395 -17.22 6.68 -21.17
C GLU A 395 -17.17 7.53 -22.45
N ALA A 396 -17.67 7.00 -23.57
CA ALA A 396 -17.75 7.71 -24.85
C ALA A 396 -18.73 8.90 -24.79
N ALA A 397 -19.83 8.79 -24.03
CA ALA A 397 -20.72 9.92 -23.79
C ALA A 397 -20.01 11.07 -23.04
N TRP A 398 -19.23 10.74 -22.01
CA TRP A 398 -18.43 11.72 -21.27
C TRP A 398 -17.39 12.43 -22.17
N VAL A 399 -16.75 11.68 -23.08
CA VAL A 399 -15.80 12.24 -24.06
C VAL A 399 -16.50 13.20 -25.01
N ARG A 400 -17.63 12.80 -25.59
CA ARG A 400 -18.38 13.64 -26.54
C ARG A 400 -18.85 14.96 -25.93
N ASP A 401 -19.25 14.94 -24.67
CA ASP A 401 -19.65 16.13 -23.91
C ASP A 401 -18.52 17.17 -23.77
N ARG A 402 -17.25 16.71 -23.79
CA ARG A 402 -16.05 17.54 -23.65
C ARG A 402 -15.29 17.77 -24.94
N ALA A 403 -15.76 17.24 -26.07
CA ALA A 403 -15.12 17.45 -27.35
C ALA A 403 -15.22 18.92 -27.77
N ALA A 404 -14.06 19.54 -28.00
CA ALA A 404 -13.96 20.87 -28.62
C ALA A 404 -14.04 20.77 -30.14
N HIS A 405 -13.34 19.78 -30.70
CA HIS A 405 -13.22 19.59 -32.14
C HIS A 405 -12.97 18.11 -32.46
N VAL A 406 -13.58 17.61 -33.53
CA VAL A 406 -13.39 16.25 -34.04
C VAL A 406 -12.89 16.37 -35.47
N ASP A 407 -11.80 15.68 -35.77
CA ASP A 407 -11.19 15.59 -37.10
C ASP A 407 -11.10 14.12 -37.52
N ASP A 408 -12.08 13.70 -38.33
CA ASP A 408 -12.22 12.34 -38.81
C ASP A 408 -11.03 11.91 -39.70
N ARG A 409 -10.35 12.84 -40.38
CA ARG A 409 -9.20 12.52 -41.24
C ARG A 409 -8.01 12.04 -40.43
N THR A 410 -7.89 12.54 -39.19
CA THR A 410 -6.82 12.17 -38.27
C THR A 410 -7.30 11.32 -37.09
N MET A 411 -8.57 10.87 -37.12
CA MET A 411 -9.22 10.14 -36.03
C MET A 411 -9.04 10.84 -34.67
N ARG A 412 -8.97 12.18 -34.69
CA ARG A 412 -8.54 13.02 -33.57
C ARG A 412 -9.74 13.71 -32.96
N THR A 413 -9.91 13.58 -31.65
CA THR A 413 -10.86 14.35 -30.85
C THR A 413 -10.08 15.24 -29.88
N ALA A 414 -10.13 16.54 -30.08
CA ALA A 414 -9.57 17.53 -29.15
C ALA A 414 -10.57 17.79 -28.02
N LEU A 415 -10.09 17.79 -26.78
CA LEU A 415 -10.91 18.10 -25.61
C LEU A 415 -10.78 19.57 -25.19
N ARG A 416 -11.84 20.09 -24.57
CA ARG A 416 -11.92 21.46 -24.04
C ARG A 416 -11.10 21.65 -22.77
#